data_AF-A0A1H8FKD8-F1
#
_entry.id   AF-A0A1H8FKD8-F1
#
_cell.length_a   1.000
_cell.length_b   1.000
_cell.length_c   1.000
_cell.angle_alpha   90.00
_cell.angle_beta   90.00
_cell.angle_gamma   90.00
#
_symmetry.space_group_name_H-M   'P 1'
#
loop_
_entity.id
_entity.type
_entity.pdbx_description
1 polymer ?
#
loop_
_entity_poly.entity_id
_entity_poly.type
_entity_poly.pdbx_seq_one_letter_code
_entity_poly.pdbx_strand_id
1 'polypeptide(L)'
;MTYHIGLFQVPDEPALQRVNAEVEVIVVRALAILLAQLAAAPIVSETVETGERKLVDLGTFECRDITRSTVLQRVCYDRAREDLIVAMNGAYGRYCGVTADTVERLLGASSMGQFFNQNIKREGTAGRYACSSRHAYRTRMRVQSS
;
A
#
# COMPACT_ATOMS: atom_id res chain seq x y z
N MET A 1 -36.14 77.23 -19.06
CA MET A 1 -36.82 76.12 -18.37
C MET A 1 -37.24 75.17 -19.47
N THR A 2 -36.75 73.95 -19.62
CA THR A 2 -36.47 72.93 -18.60
C THR A 2 -35.50 71.90 -19.22
N TYR A 3 -34.52 71.43 -18.45
CA TYR A 3 -33.64 70.32 -18.84
C TYR A 3 -34.31 69.01 -18.42
N HIS A 4 -34.53 68.08 -19.36
CA HIS A 4 -34.94 66.71 -19.03
C HIS A 4 -33.71 65.81 -19.07
N ILE A 5 -33.16 65.52 -17.88
CA ILE A 5 -32.15 64.48 -17.69
C ILE A 5 -32.91 63.15 -17.65
N GLY A 6 -32.71 62.31 -18.66
CA GLY A 6 -33.17 60.93 -18.65
C GLY A 6 -32.30 60.10 -17.70
N LEU A 7 -32.93 59.45 -16.72
CA LEU A 7 -32.33 58.39 -15.92
C LEU A 7 -32.12 57.17 -16.82
N PHE A 8 -30.89 56.93 -17.28
CA PHE A 8 -30.52 55.63 -17.82
C PHE A 8 -30.15 54.73 -16.64
N GLN A 9 -30.96 53.71 -16.41
CA GLN A 9 -30.84 52.76 -15.32
C GLN A 9 -29.50 52.02 -15.42
N VAL A 10 -28.72 52.02 -14.33
CA VAL A 10 -27.59 51.11 -14.15
C VAL A 10 -28.17 49.70 -13.98
N PRO A 11 -27.83 48.71 -14.82
CA PRO A 11 -28.27 47.34 -14.59
C PRO A 11 -27.62 46.82 -13.30
N ASP A 12 -28.48 46.33 -12.42
CA ASP A 12 -28.19 45.65 -11.15
C ASP A 12 -27.08 44.58 -11.33
N GLU A 13 -26.22 44.40 -10.31
CA GLU A 13 -25.15 43.37 -10.28
C GLU A 13 -25.61 42.05 -9.59
N PRO A 14 -26.30 41.11 -10.28
CA PRO A 14 -26.47 39.73 -9.78
C PRO A 14 -25.57 38.72 -10.51
N ALA A 15 -24.84 39.12 -11.55
CA ALA A 15 -24.10 38.19 -12.40
C ALA A 15 -22.89 37.57 -11.68
N LEU A 16 -22.02 38.39 -11.08
CA LEU A 16 -20.75 37.94 -10.50
C LEU A 16 -20.93 36.97 -9.32
N GLN A 17 -21.92 37.24 -8.45
CA GLN A 17 -22.23 36.37 -7.30
C GLN A 17 -22.80 35.00 -7.73
N ARG A 18 -23.57 34.98 -8.83
CA ARG A 18 -24.10 33.74 -9.42
C ARG A 18 -22.98 32.91 -10.05
N VAL A 19 -22.02 33.55 -10.72
CA VAL A 19 -20.86 32.84 -11.31
C VAL A 19 -20.02 32.19 -10.21
N ASN A 20 -19.78 32.89 -9.09
CA ASN A 20 -19.00 32.33 -7.97
C ASN A 20 -19.66 31.10 -7.33
N ALA A 21 -20.98 31.14 -7.11
CA ALA A 21 -21.73 30.00 -6.59
C ALA A 21 -21.78 28.82 -7.57
N GLU A 22 -21.92 29.08 -8.87
CA GLU A 22 -21.88 28.03 -9.89
C GLU A 22 -20.47 27.42 -10.02
N VAL A 23 -19.42 28.23 -9.91
CA VAL A 23 -18.04 27.76 -9.89
C VAL A 23 -17.77 26.89 -8.66
N GLU A 24 -18.24 27.25 -7.47
CA GLU A 24 -18.12 26.38 -6.28
C GLU A 24 -18.85 25.04 -6.46
N VAL A 25 -20.07 25.05 -7.00
CA VAL A 25 -20.82 23.83 -7.28
C VAL A 25 -20.09 22.96 -8.32
N ILE A 26 -19.49 23.57 -9.33
CA ILE A 26 -18.67 22.87 -10.33
C ILE A 26 -17.42 22.26 -9.67
N VAL A 27 -16.71 23.01 -8.83
CA VAL A 27 -15.50 22.55 -8.14
C VAL A 27 -15.81 21.37 -7.20
N VAL A 28 -16.88 21.46 -6.41
CA VAL A 28 -17.30 20.38 -5.50
C VAL A 28 -17.69 19.12 -6.27
N ARG A 29 -18.45 19.27 -7.38
CA ARG A 29 -18.83 18.13 -8.23
C ARG A 29 -17.63 17.51 -8.92
N ALA A 30 -16.72 18.32 -9.46
CA ALA A 30 -15.49 17.84 -10.08
C ALA A 30 -14.61 17.08 -9.08
N LEU A 31 -14.47 17.59 -7.85
CA LEU A 31 -13.74 16.93 -6.78
C LEU A 31 -14.41 15.61 -6.36
N ALA A 32 -15.74 15.60 -6.20
CA ALA A 32 -16.49 14.40 -5.86
C ALA A 32 -16.37 13.31 -6.94
N ILE A 33 -16.43 13.70 -8.22
CA ILE A 33 -16.20 12.80 -9.35
C ILE A 33 -14.78 12.25 -9.30
N LEU A 34 -13.77 13.11 -9.12
CA LEU A 34 -12.37 12.69 -9.04
C LEU A 34 -12.16 11.68 -7.90
N LEU A 35 -12.63 11.98 -6.69
CA LEU A 35 -12.53 11.09 -5.54
C LEU A 35 -13.26 9.76 -5.78
N ALA A 36 -14.43 9.78 -6.43
CA ALA A 36 -15.15 8.55 -6.79
C ALA A 36 -14.37 7.69 -7.80
N GLN A 37 -13.63 8.29 -8.74
CA GLN A 37 -12.75 7.54 -9.65
C GLN A 37 -11.60 6.86 -8.90
N LEU A 38 -10.99 7.55 -7.92
CA LEU A 38 -9.90 6.96 -7.12
C LEU A 38 -10.40 5.80 -6.24
N ALA A 39 -11.61 5.90 -5.70
CA ALA A 39 -12.21 4.85 -4.87
C ALA A 39 -12.61 3.59 -5.67
N ALA A 40 -12.86 3.74 -6.98
CA ALA A 40 -13.26 2.65 -7.86
C ALA A 40 -12.06 1.91 -8.51
N ALA A 41 -10.82 2.33 -8.24
CA ALA A 41 -9.65 1.66 -8.77
C ALA A 41 -9.58 0.22 -8.22
N PRO A 42 -9.50 -0.82 -9.09
CA PRO A 42 -9.33 -2.18 -8.61
C PRO A 42 -8.00 -2.28 -7.88
N ILE A 43 -8.04 -2.76 -6.63
CA ILE A 43 -6.84 -3.15 -5.90
C ILE A 43 -6.33 -4.43 -6.58
N VAL A 44 -5.52 -4.26 -7.63
CA VAL A 44 -4.85 -5.38 -8.28
C VAL A 44 -3.79 -5.86 -7.31
N SER A 45 -4.07 -6.97 -6.66
CA SER A 45 -3.10 -7.63 -5.83
C SER A 45 -2.04 -8.29 -6.71
N GLU A 46 -0.77 -8.00 -6.43
CA GLU A 46 0.36 -8.65 -7.08
C GLU A 46 0.43 -10.11 -6.61
N THR A 47 0.52 -11.07 -7.53
CA THR A 47 0.81 -12.46 -7.20
C THR A 47 2.26 -12.77 -7.56
N VAL A 48 3.00 -13.31 -6.61
CA VAL A 48 4.39 -13.73 -6.81
C VAL A 48 4.53 -15.24 -6.70
N GLU A 49 5.39 -15.80 -7.53
CA GLU A 49 5.79 -17.20 -7.40
C GLU A 49 6.97 -17.28 -6.44
N THR A 50 6.77 -17.93 -5.30
CA THR A 50 7.84 -18.21 -4.35
C THR A 50 8.55 -19.51 -4.73
N GLY A 51 9.65 -19.82 -4.05
CA GLY A 51 10.25 -21.16 -4.10
C GLY A 51 9.21 -22.30 -4.00
N GLU A 52 9.56 -23.48 -4.53
CA GLU A 52 8.64 -24.62 -4.69
C GLU A 52 7.42 -24.35 -5.60
N ARG A 53 7.46 -23.29 -6.42
CA ARG A 53 6.39 -22.88 -7.37
C ARG A 53 5.05 -22.55 -6.71
N LYS A 54 5.11 -22.04 -5.48
CA LYS A 54 3.90 -21.66 -4.74
C LYS A 54 3.53 -20.22 -5.06
N LEU A 55 2.36 -20.03 -5.66
CA LEU A 55 1.80 -18.71 -5.88
C LEU A 55 1.32 -18.12 -4.55
N VAL A 56 1.73 -16.88 -4.27
CA VAL A 56 1.28 -16.12 -3.11
C VAL A 56 0.71 -14.79 -3.57
N ASP A 57 -0.54 -14.57 -3.19
CA ASP A 57 -1.24 -13.30 -3.36
C ASP A 57 -0.75 -12.29 -2.32
N LEU A 58 -0.25 -11.14 -2.78
CA LEU A 58 0.37 -10.11 -1.93
C LEU A 58 -0.63 -9.10 -1.34
N GLY A 59 -1.92 -9.26 -1.57
CA GLY A 59 -2.94 -8.23 -1.29
C GLY A 59 -3.08 -7.85 0.18
N THR A 60 -2.60 -8.69 1.10
CA THR A 60 -2.55 -8.40 2.55
C THR A 60 -1.14 -8.09 3.06
N PHE A 61 -0.14 -8.06 2.19
CA PHE A 61 1.24 -7.77 2.54
C PHE A 61 1.55 -6.28 2.35
N GLU A 62 2.31 -5.71 3.28
CA GLU A 62 2.94 -4.42 3.10
C GLU A 62 4.29 -4.61 2.41
N CYS A 63 4.39 -4.20 1.15
CA CYS A 63 5.59 -4.33 0.33
C CYS A 63 6.42 -3.04 0.28
N ARG A 64 7.74 -3.19 0.36
CA ARG A 64 8.73 -2.12 0.25
C ARG A 64 9.85 -2.56 -0.68
N ASP A 65 10.09 -1.76 -1.72
CA ASP A 65 11.27 -1.91 -2.56
C ASP A 65 12.51 -1.42 -1.80
N ILE A 66 13.60 -2.17 -1.94
CA ILE A 66 14.83 -1.95 -1.19
C ILE A 66 15.92 -1.48 -2.16
N THR A 67 16.33 -0.22 -2.02
CA THR A 67 17.39 0.38 -2.83
C THR A 67 18.76 0.39 -2.14
N ARG A 68 18.77 0.30 -0.81
CA ARG A 68 19.98 0.39 0.03
C ARG A 68 20.73 -0.94 0.23
N SER A 69 20.35 -1.99 -0.50
CA SER A 69 20.92 -3.33 -0.39
C SER A 69 21.09 -3.93 -1.79
N THR A 70 22.20 -4.62 -2.01
CA THR A 70 22.48 -5.35 -3.26
C THR A 70 21.95 -6.79 -3.24
N VAL A 71 21.52 -7.30 -2.07
CA VAL A 71 21.04 -8.67 -1.89
C VAL A 71 19.50 -8.71 -1.90
N LEU A 72 18.89 -7.94 -1.00
CA LEU A 72 17.44 -7.79 -0.93
C LEU A 72 16.99 -6.70 -1.91
N GLN A 73 16.04 -7.04 -2.77
CA GLN A 73 15.43 -6.15 -3.76
C GLN A 73 14.05 -5.66 -3.31
N ARG A 74 13.29 -6.52 -2.63
CA ARG A 74 11.94 -6.21 -2.11
C ARG A 74 11.67 -7.02 -0.85
N VAL A 75 10.94 -6.40 0.08
CA VAL A 75 10.46 -7.03 1.31
C VAL A 75 8.96 -6.80 1.41
N CYS A 76 8.19 -7.87 1.55
CA CYS A 76 6.74 -7.84 1.75
C CYS A 76 6.42 -8.54 3.07
N TYR A 77 5.68 -7.87 3.97
CA TYR A 77 5.36 -8.41 5.28
C TYR A 77 3.87 -8.35 5.59
N ASP A 78 3.33 -9.46 6.06
CA ASP A 78 1.99 -9.56 6.63
C ASP A 78 2.10 -9.77 8.15
N ARG A 79 1.77 -8.72 8.90
CA ARG A 79 1.87 -8.73 10.37
C ARG A 79 0.88 -9.68 11.03
N ALA A 80 -0.32 -9.83 10.48
CA ALA A 80 -1.35 -10.69 11.06
C ALA A 80 -0.94 -12.17 10.99
N ARG A 81 -0.30 -12.55 9.87
CA ARG A 81 0.14 -13.92 9.59
C ARG A 81 1.60 -14.21 9.94
N GLU A 82 2.34 -13.19 10.38
CA GLU A 82 3.80 -13.25 10.60
C GLU A 82 4.52 -13.82 9.38
N ASP A 83 4.11 -13.40 8.19
CA ASP A 83 4.56 -13.95 6.92
C ASP A 83 5.44 -12.93 6.19
N LEU A 84 6.65 -13.35 5.84
CA LEU A 84 7.66 -12.52 5.22
C LEU A 84 8.01 -13.09 3.85
N ILE A 85 7.87 -12.26 2.82
CA ILE A 85 8.34 -12.54 1.47
C ILE A 85 9.51 -11.62 1.15
N VAL A 86 10.58 -12.19 0.60
CA VAL A 86 11.80 -11.46 0.25
C VAL A 86 12.19 -11.78 -1.19
N ALA A 87 12.36 -10.74 -2.00
CA ALA A 87 12.94 -10.86 -3.33
C ALA A 87 14.46 -10.72 -3.27
N MET A 88 15.17 -11.69 -3.84
CA MET A 88 16.62 -11.70 -3.99
C MET A 88 16.97 -12.21 -5.37
N ASN A 89 17.79 -11.47 -6.12
CA ASN A 89 18.23 -11.84 -7.45
C ASN A 89 17.07 -12.25 -8.39
N GLY A 90 15.93 -11.58 -8.30
CA GLY A 90 14.72 -11.87 -9.09
C GLY A 90 13.90 -13.08 -8.63
N ALA A 91 14.30 -13.76 -7.55
CA ALA A 91 13.55 -14.88 -6.98
C ALA A 91 12.92 -14.50 -5.64
N TYR A 92 11.71 -15.02 -5.38
CA TYR A 92 10.99 -14.80 -4.13
C TYR A 92 11.15 -15.98 -3.16
N GLY A 93 11.62 -15.69 -1.95
CA GLY A 93 11.61 -16.62 -0.81
C GLY A 93 10.50 -16.26 0.18
N ARG A 94 9.81 -17.26 0.71
CA ARG A 94 8.78 -17.09 1.75
C ARG A 94 9.26 -17.65 3.09
N TYR A 95 9.00 -16.90 4.16
CA TYR A 95 9.43 -17.17 5.52
C TYR A 95 8.26 -16.94 6.49
N CYS A 96 7.82 -18.01 7.14
CA CYS A 96 6.67 -18.01 8.04
C CYS A 96 7.09 -17.88 9.51
N GLY A 97 6.30 -17.17 10.31
CA GLY A 97 6.54 -17.00 11.75
C GLY A 97 7.62 -15.95 12.06
N VAL A 98 7.91 -15.05 11.13
CA VAL A 98 8.86 -13.95 11.34
C VAL A 98 8.13 -12.83 12.09
N THR A 99 8.62 -12.50 13.29
CA THR A 99 8.02 -11.45 14.12
C THR A 99 8.26 -10.06 13.54
N ALA A 100 7.36 -9.12 13.85
CA ALA A 100 7.48 -7.74 13.40
C ALA A 100 8.81 -7.09 13.85
N ASP A 101 9.23 -7.28 15.11
CA ASP A 101 10.55 -6.88 15.62
C ASP A 101 11.71 -7.38 14.75
N THR A 102 11.61 -8.61 14.22
CA THR A 102 12.67 -9.16 13.38
C THR A 102 12.69 -8.49 12.01
N VAL A 103 11.52 -8.15 11.47
CA VAL A 103 11.40 -7.38 10.22
C VAL A 103 11.90 -5.95 10.43
N GLU A 104 11.55 -5.29 11.53
CA GLU A 104 12.03 -3.95 11.86
C GLU A 104 13.55 -3.92 11.99
N ARG A 105 14.15 -4.90 12.68
CA ARG A 105 15.62 -5.05 12.73
C ARG A 105 16.24 -5.33 11.36
N LEU A 106 15.61 -6.14 10.52
CA LEU A 106 16.06 -6.36 9.14
C LEU A 106 16.06 -5.04 8.36
N LEU A 107 14.95 -4.31 8.40
CA LEU A 107 14.76 -3.06 7.67
C LEU A 107 15.59 -1.91 8.25
N GLY A 108 16.07 -2.01 9.49
CA GLY A 108 16.98 -1.04 10.14
C GLY A 108 18.46 -1.44 10.11
N ALA A 109 18.81 -2.67 9.71
CA ALA A 109 20.19 -3.14 9.71
C ALA A 109 21.11 -2.29 8.80
N SER A 110 22.39 -2.18 9.18
CA SER A 110 23.43 -1.54 8.36
C SER A 110 23.70 -2.31 7.07
N SER A 111 23.68 -3.64 7.15
CA SER A 111 23.71 -4.55 6.00
C SER A 111 22.51 -5.50 6.07
N MET A 112 21.46 -5.17 5.32
CA MET A 112 20.22 -5.97 5.30
C MET A 112 20.48 -7.40 4.83
N GLY A 113 21.32 -7.58 3.80
CA GLY A 113 21.68 -8.90 3.28
C GLY A 113 22.42 -9.76 4.31
N GLN A 114 23.36 -9.17 5.07
CA GLN A 114 24.08 -9.90 6.12
C GLN A 114 23.14 -10.29 7.26
N PHE A 115 22.30 -9.36 7.73
CA PHE A 115 21.30 -9.65 8.76
C PHE A 115 20.38 -10.79 8.31
N PHE A 116 19.85 -10.70 7.08
CA PHE A 116 18.97 -11.71 6.51
C PHE A 116 19.63 -13.09 6.46
N ASN A 117 20.87 -13.17 5.93
CA ASN A 117 21.58 -14.45 5.80
C ASN A 117 21.85 -15.11 7.16
N GLN A 118 22.16 -14.32 8.19
CA GLN A 118 22.50 -14.84 9.51
C GLN A 118 21.26 -15.19 10.35
N ASN A 119 20.20 -14.39 10.27
CA ASN A 119 19.07 -14.46 11.20
C ASN A 119 17.81 -15.09 10.62
N ILE A 120 17.64 -15.07 9.28
CA ILE A 120 16.41 -15.49 8.60
C ILE A 120 16.68 -16.67 7.66
N LYS A 121 17.65 -16.55 6.75
CA LYS A 121 17.91 -17.57 5.72
C LYS A 121 18.44 -18.89 6.28
N ARG A 122 19.18 -18.85 7.40
CA ARG A 122 20.08 -19.92 7.87
C ARG A 122 19.54 -21.33 7.57
N GLU A 123 20.27 -22.03 6.70
CA GLU A 123 19.92 -23.34 6.13
C GLU A 123 20.17 -24.47 7.12
N GLY A 124 19.17 -25.35 7.28
CA GLY A 124 19.24 -26.54 8.13
C GLY A 124 17.86 -27.19 8.26
N THR A 125 17.56 -28.10 7.31
CA THR A 125 16.43 -29.06 7.13
C THR A 125 14.98 -28.62 7.32
N ALA A 126 14.71 -27.52 8.01
CA ALA A 126 13.49 -26.75 7.99
C ALA A 126 13.85 -25.49 8.79
N GLY A 127 14.70 -24.63 8.22
CA GLY A 127 15.19 -23.42 8.89
C GLY A 127 14.04 -22.76 9.64
N ARG A 128 14.26 -22.20 10.83
CA ARG A 128 13.21 -21.78 11.80
C ARG A 128 11.96 -21.06 11.25
N TYR A 129 12.05 -20.50 10.04
CA TYR A 129 10.98 -19.83 9.32
C TYR A 129 10.45 -20.58 8.08
N ALA A 130 10.74 -21.88 7.96
CA ALA A 130 10.18 -22.71 6.91
C ALA A 130 8.66 -22.84 7.11
N CYS A 131 7.91 -22.57 6.05
CA CYS A 131 6.46 -22.62 6.09
C CYS A 131 5.97 -24.08 6.17
N SER A 132 5.66 -24.55 7.37
CA SER A 132 5.06 -25.88 7.60
C SER A 132 3.55 -25.83 7.77
N SER A 133 2.89 -26.98 7.64
CA SER A 133 1.45 -27.14 7.91
C SER A 133 1.04 -26.70 9.32
N ARG A 134 1.92 -26.83 10.31
CA ARG A 134 1.69 -26.34 11.68
C ARG A 134 1.54 -24.83 11.75
N HIS A 135 2.32 -24.06 10.99
CA HIS A 135 2.17 -22.60 10.93
C HIS A 135 0.81 -22.22 10.32
N ALA A 136 0.42 -22.89 9.23
CA ALA A 136 -0.88 -22.65 8.59
C ALA A 136 -2.06 -22.87 9.54
N TYR A 137 -2.00 -23.91 10.39
CA TYR A 137 -3.01 -24.17 11.41
C TYR A 137 -3.07 -23.06 12.47
N ARG A 138 -1.92 -22.65 13.02
CA ARG A 138 -1.84 -21.60 14.05
C ARG A 138 -2.39 -20.27 13.53
N THR A 139 -2.03 -19.89 12.30
CA THR A 139 -2.53 -18.67 11.66
C THR A 139 -4.05 -18.72 11.49
N ARG A 140 -4.61 -19.85 11.05
CA ARG A 140 -6.06 -20.02 10.89
C ARG A 140 -6.81 -19.84 12.21
N MET A 141 -6.29 -20.39 13.31
CA MET A 141 -6.89 -20.24 14.64
C MET A 141 -6.88 -18.79 15.12
N ARG A 142 -5.77 -18.07 14.91
CA ARG A 142 -5.66 -16.66 15.30
C ARG A 142 -6.69 -15.80 14.58
N VAL A 143 -6.88 -16.02 13.27
CA VAL A 143 -7.88 -15.30 12.46
C VAL A 143 -9.32 -15.59 12.93
N GLN A 144 -9.64 -16.81 13.38
CA GLN A 144 -10.99 -17.14 13.88
C GLN A 144 -11.31 -16.55 15.26
N SER A 145 -10.30 -16.09 16.01
CA SER A 145 -10.45 -15.54 17.35
C SER A 145 -10.45 -14.01 17.41
N SER A 146 -10.38 -13.31 16.27
CA SER A 146 -10.34 -11.85 16.16
C SER A 146 -11.61 -11.28 15.56
#